data_AF-A0A550CSG5-F1
#
_entry.id   AF-A0A550CSG5-F1
#
_cell.length_a   1.000
_cell.length_b   1.000
_cell.length_c   1.000
_cell.angle_alpha   90.00
_cell.angle_beta   90.00
_cell.angle_gamma   90.00
#
_symmetry.space_group_name_H-M   'P 1'
#
loop_
_entity.id
_entity.type
_entity.pdbx_description
1 polymer ?
#
loop_
_entity_poly.entity_id
_entity_poly.type
_entity_poly.pdbx_seq_one_letter_code
_entity_poly.pdbx_strand_id
1 'polypeptide(L)'
;MTLNPNEDTEFNDALRKHGILPALPPKSRSPSPVLRTKEEEYDELLDDELRELAEEADDETERYLERLRRQREAEAKRERELGRFGRVYPIGRDDYTREVTEASMVEEQGDEEVDAEDEDEERDEGGKKKGRGTGVVCFLYKDGIQRSEMATRFVEILAARHPRTKFVSIVGDKCIPNLPDDRIPMFLVYRAGELVHQLVSWGKDRERRIEGAT
;
A
#
# COMPACT_ATOMS: atom_id res chain seq x y z
N MET A 1 51.82 4.90 -46.70
CA MET A 1 50.54 4.98 -45.95
C MET A 1 50.11 3.56 -45.66
N THR A 2 50.05 3.18 -44.39
CA THR A 2 49.66 1.83 -43.96
C THR A 2 48.14 1.71 -44.06
N LEU A 3 47.65 0.90 -45.00
CA LEU A 3 46.22 0.64 -45.21
C LEU A 3 45.64 -0.10 -44.00
N ASN A 4 44.60 0.47 -43.39
CA ASN A 4 43.86 -0.17 -42.29
C ASN A 4 43.00 -1.31 -42.85
N PRO A 5 43.20 -2.58 -42.41
CA PRO A 5 42.45 -3.74 -42.93
C PRO A 5 40.95 -3.73 -42.62
N ASN A 6 40.52 -2.87 -41.69
CA ASN A 6 39.13 -2.77 -41.23
C ASN A 6 38.36 -1.59 -41.84
N GLU A 7 38.97 -0.79 -42.71
CA GLU A 7 38.26 0.29 -43.41
C GLU A 7 37.41 -0.26 -44.55
N ASP A 8 36.15 0.15 -44.63
CA ASP A 8 35.22 -0.15 -45.74
C ASP A 8 35.55 0.76 -46.94
N THR A 9 36.66 0.48 -47.63
CA THR A 9 36.99 1.10 -48.92
C THR A 9 36.62 0.14 -50.05
N GLU A 10 36.27 0.68 -51.23
CA GLU A 10 35.93 -0.13 -52.42
C GLU A 10 37.03 -1.13 -52.79
N PHE A 11 38.29 -0.80 -52.48
CA PHE A 11 39.44 -1.69 -52.63
C PHE A 11 39.39 -2.88 -51.67
N ASN A 12 39.09 -2.64 -50.38
CA ASN A 12 39.01 -3.71 -49.37
C ASN A 12 37.81 -4.63 -49.60
N ASP A 13 36.68 -4.11 -50.12
CA ASP A 13 35.54 -4.93 -50.50
C ASP A 13 35.80 -5.81 -51.73
N ALA A 14 36.57 -5.31 -52.71
CA ALA A 14 37.04 -6.15 -53.82
C ALA A 14 37.92 -7.31 -53.33
N LEU A 15 38.79 -7.06 -52.33
CA LEU A 15 39.63 -8.09 -51.70
C LEU A 15 38.82 -9.10 -50.89
N ARG A 16 37.76 -8.69 -50.18
CA ARG A 16 36.81 -9.60 -49.51
C ARG A 16 36.04 -10.45 -50.52
N LYS A 17 35.62 -9.86 -51.65
CA LYS A 17 34.91 -10.57 -52.73
C LYS A 17 35.78 -11.60 -53.45
N HIS A 18 37.08 -11.32 -53.60
CA HIS A 18 38.05 -12.27 -54.14
C HIS A 18 38.56 -13.30 -53.10
N GLY A 19 38.09 -13.25 -51.85
CA GLY A 19 38.41 -14.23 -50.81
C GLY A 19 39.78 -14.04 -50.15
N ILE A 20 40.41 -12.88 -50.34
CA ILE A 20 41.72 -12.55 -49.76
C ILE A 20 41.57 -12.01 -48.33
N LEU A 21 40.48 -11.28 -48.04
CA LEU A 21 40.13 -10.83 -46.70
C LEU A 21 38.86 -11.55 -46.19
N PRO A 22 38.79 -11.89 -44.89
CA PRO A 22 37.58 -12.47 -44.30
C PRO A 22 36.41 -11.47 -44.36
N ALA A 23 35.19 -11.98 -44.53
CA ALA A 23 33.98 -11.17 -44.56
C ALA A 23 33.78 -10.44 -43.22
N LEU A 24 33.40 -9.16 -43.28
CA LEU A 24 33.13 -8.35 -42.10
C LEU A 24 31.89 -8.89 -41.37
N PRO A 25 31.86 -8.94 -40.02
CA PRO A 25 30.66 -9.31 -39.29
C PRO A 25 29.48 -8.41 -39.70
N PRO A 26 28.25 -8.96 -39.78
CA PRO A 26 27.08 -8.15 -40.10
C PRO A 26 26.94 -7.04 -39.06
N LYS A 27 26.79 -5.80 -39.51
CA LYS A 27 26.51 -4.66 -38.62
C LYS A 27 25.27 -5.04 -37.81
N SER A 28 25.45 -5.30 -36.52
CA SER A 28 24.33 -5.61 -35.63
C SER A 28 23.37 -4.43 -35.69
N ARG A 29 22.14 -4.66 -36.15
CA ARG A 29 21.06 -3.70 -35.94
C ARG A 29 20.97 -3.50 -34.43
N SER A 30 21.43 -2.35 -33.94
CA SER A 30 21.08 -1.89 -32.60
C SER A 30 19.55 -1.97 -32.50
N PRO A 31 18.99 -2.62 -31.47
CA PRO A 31 17.55 -2.68 -31.32
C PRO A 31 17.03 -1.25 -31.34
N SER A 32 16.05 -0.98 -32.21
CA SER A 32 15.44 0.34 -32.29
C SER A 32 14.91 0.71 -30.90
N PRO A 33 15.12 1.94 -30.41
CA PRO A 33 14.49 2.39 -29.18
C PRO A 33 12.98 2.17 -29.30
N VAL A 34 12.37 1.53 -28.30
CA VAL A 34 10.91 1.40 -28.23
C VAL A 34 10.37 2.83 -28.05
N LEU A 35 9.61 3.32 -29.03
CA LEU A 35 8.95 4.61 -28.94
C LEU A 35 7.81 4.47 -27.94
N ARG A 36 7.92 5.14 -26.79
CA ARG A 36 6.81 5.23 -25.80
C ARG A 36 5.68 6.07 -26.37
N THR A 37 4.45 5.77 -26.00
CA THR A 37 3.31 6.63 -26.37
C THR A 37 3.31 7.87 -25.47
N LYS A 38 2.73 8.98 -25.96
CA LYS A 38 2.60 10.21 -25.15
C LYS A 38 1.77 9.97 -23.88
N GLU A 39 0.82 9.05 -23.93
CA GLU A 39 -0.02 8.67 -22.80
C GLU A 39 0.82 8.05 -21.67
N GLU A 40 1.72 7.11 -21.99
CA GLU A 40 2.65 6.53 -21.02
C GLU A 40 3.62 7.56 -20.43
N GLU A 41 3.99 8.58 -21.21
CA GLU A 41 4.85 9.67 -20.76
C GLU A 41 4.12 10.56 -19.73
N TYR A 42 2.84 10.87 -19.95
CA TYR A 42 2.02 11.63 -19.01
C TYR A 42 1.76 10.86 -17.70
N ASP A 43 1.70 9.54 -17.76
CA ASP A 43 1.54 8.71 -16.55
C ASP A 43 2.76 8.77 -15.61
N GLU A 44 3.95 9.11 -16.09
CA GLU A 44 5.15 9.22 -15.25
C GLU A 44 5.37 10.63 -14.66
N LEU A 45 4.66 11.65 -15.15
CA LEU A 45 4.82 13.05 -14.72
C LEU A 45 4.21 13.34 -13.34
N LEU A 46 4.74 14.35 -12.66
CA LEU A 46 4.17 14.86 -11.40
C LEU A 46 2.93 15.73 -11.65
N ASP A 47 2.08 15.90 -10.63
CA ASP A 47 0.84 16.69 -10.75
C ASP A 47 1.08 18.16 -11.14
N ASP A 48 2.20 18.75 -10.68
CA ASP A 48 2.60 20.12 -11.04
C ASP A 48 3.05 20.20 -12.52
N GLU A 49 3.74 19.19 -13.02
CA GLU A 49 4.19 19.11 -14.42
C GLU A 49 3.01 18.89 -15.37
N LEU A 50 2.05 18.04 -14.98
CA LEU A 50 0.80 17.83 -15.73
C LEU A 50 0.00 19.13 -15.86
N ARG A 51 0.04 19.99 -14.84
CA ARG A 51 -0.63 21.30 -14.87
C ARG A 51 0.01 22.24 -15.88
N GLU A 52 1.33 22.38 -15.84
CA GLU A 52 2.06 23.24 -16.78
C GLU A 52 1.86 22.78 -18.22
N LEU A 53 1.89 21.46 -18.44
CA LEU A 53 1.71 20.87 -19.77
C LEU A 53 0.28 21.05 -20.31
N ALA A 54 -0.73 21.04 -19.44
CA ALA A 54 -2.11 21.34 -19.83
C ALA A 54 -2.29 22.79 -20.32
N GLU A 55 -1.58 23.76 -19.74
CA GLU A 55 -1.68 25.18 -20.12
C GLU A 55 -1.07 25.50 -21.50
N GLU A 56 -0.12 24.70 -21.97
CA GLU A 56 0.53 24.84 -23.30
C GLU A 56 -0.05 23.89 -24.36
N ALA A 57 -0.90 22.94 -23.97
CA ALA A 57 -1.49 21.93 -24.83
C ALA A 57 -2.60 22.49 -25.75
N ASP A 58 -2.97 21.70 -26.76
CA ASP A 58 -4.17 21.94 -27.56
C ASP A 58 -5.45 21.50 -26.82
N ASP A 59 -6.62 22.01 -27.24
CA ASP A 59 -7.90 21.79 -26.56
C ASP A 59 -8.25 20.32 -26.27
N GLU A 60 -7.78 19.39 -27.11
CA GLU A 60 -8.03 17.95 -26.93
C GLU A 60 -7.10 17.34 -25.87
N THR A 61 -5.80 17.65 -25.91
CA THR A 61 -4.82 17.15 -24.95
C THR A 61 -4.99 17.82 -23.58
N GLU A 62 -5.31 19.12 -23.52
CA GLU A 62 -5.62 19.86 -22.29
C GLU A 62 -6.73 19.14 -21.49
N ARG A 63 -7.85 18.83 -22.14
CA ARG A 63 -8.98 18.12 -21.49
C ARG A 63 -8.61 16.72 -20.99
N TYR A 64 -7.66 16.06 -21.63
CA TYR A 64 -7.18 14.75 -21.21
C TYR A 64 -6.29 14.87 -19.96
N LEU A 65 -5.30 15.79 -19.99
CA LEU A 65 -4.38 16.02 -18.87
C LEU A 65 -5.11 16.53 -17.62
N GLU A 66 -6.07 17.44 -17.77
CA GLU A 66 -6.92 17.91 -16.67
C GLU A 66 -7.72 16.77 -16.02
N ARG A 67 -8.21 15.82 -16.83
CA ARG A 67 -8.94 14.65 -16.34
C ARG A 67 -8.00 13.73 -15.55
N LEU A 68 -6.81 13.44 -16.08
CA LEU A 68 -5.81 12.61 -15.43
C LEU A 68 -5.38 13.21 -14.09
N ARG A 69 -5.10 14.51 -14.06
CA ARG A 69 -4.78 15.24 -12.84
C ARG A 69 -5.93 15.19 -11.83
N ARG A 70 -7.15 15.49 -12.27
CA ARG A 70 -8.34 15.45 -11.40
C ARG A 70 -8.58 14.05 -10.84
N GLN A 71 -8.30 13.02 -11.63
CA GLN A 71 -8.40 11.63 -11.22
C GLN A 71 -7.35 11.31 -10.13
N ARG A 72 -6.08 11.67 -10.33
CA ARG A 72 -5.02 11.51 -9.32
C ARG A 72 -5.30 12.27 -8.04
N GLU A 73 -5.69 13.54 -8.14
CA GLU A 73 -6.04 14.35 -6.98
C GLU A 73 -7.24 13.75 -6.22
N ALA A 74 -8.23 13.19 -6.93
CA ALA A 74 -9.36 12.52 -6.31
C ALA A 74 -8.95 11.23 -5.60
N GLU A 75 -8.11 10.39 -6.21
CA GLU A 75 -7.59 9.16 -5.63
C GLU A 75 -6.71 9.45 -4.40
N ALA A 76 -5.77 10.41 -4.50
CA ALA A 76 -4.92 10.82 -3.39
C ALA A 76 -5.73 11.46 -2.25
N LYS A 77 -6.76 12.25 -2.57
CA LYS A 77 -7.68 12.81 -1.58
C LYS A 77 -8.49 11.71 -0.90
N ARG A 78 -9.00 10.74 -1.66
CA ARG A 78 -9.70 9.56 -1.13
C ARG A 78 -8.77 8.78 -0.19
N GLU A 79 -7.55 8.47 -0.62
CA GLU A 79 -6.58 7.73 0.21
C GLU A 79 -6.24 8.50 1.50
N ARG A 80 -6.16 9.83 1.43
CA ARG A 80 -5.97 10.69 2.62
C ARG A 80 -7.19 10.73 3.53
N GLU A 81 -8.40 10.74 2.98
CA GLU A 81 -9.65 10.69 3.74
C GLU A 81 -9.85 9.33 4.42
N LEU A 82 -9.48 8.24 3.74
CA LEU A 82 -9.41 6.88 4.30
C LEU A 82 -8.30 6.78 5.35
N GLY A 83 -7.16 7.44 5.11
CA GLY A 83 -6.05 7.60 6.04
C GLY A 83 -6.33 8.55 7.21
N ARG A 84 -7.54 8.53 7.77
CA ARG A 84 -7.98 9.44 8.86
C ARG A 84 -7.29 9.20 10.21
N PHE A 85 -6.70 8.02 10.42
CA PHE A 85 -5.91 7.72 11.60
C PHE A 85 -4.42 7.99 11.33
N GLY A 86 -3.52 7.43 12.14
CA GLY A 86 -2.09 7.77 12.07
C GLY A 86 -1.40 7.86 13.43
N ARG A 87 -2.16 7.65 14.51
CA ARG A 87 -1.65 7.65 15.89
C ARG A 87 -2.41 6.67 16.75
N VAL A 88 -1.89 6.42 17.94
CA VAL A 88 -2.55 5.62 18.97
C VAL A 88 -3.44 6.51 19.83
N TYR A 89 -4.69 6.10 20.04
CA TYR A 89 -5.65 6.84 20.86
C TYR A 89 -5.82 6.15 22.23
N PRO A 90 -5.43 6.79 23.34
CA PRO A 90 -5.69 6.25 24.67
C PRO A 90 -7.18 6.37 25.01
N ILE A 91 -7.79 5.27 25.44
CA ILE A 91 -9.22 5.20 25.76
C ILE A 91 -9.47 4.65 27.17
N GLY A 92 -10.61 5.04 27.75
CA GLY A 92 -11.13 4.45 28.98
C GLY A 92 -11.95 3.18 28.73
N ARG A 93 -12.35 2.50 29.81
CA ARG A 93 -13.25 1.34 29.75
C ARG A 93 -14.61 1.73 29.13
N ASP A 94 -15.14 2.89 29.53
CA ASP A 94 -16.47 3.35 29.13
C ASP A 94 -16.55 3.68 27.64
N ASP A 95 -15.41 4.04 27.04
CA ASP A 95 -15.30 4.36 25.61
C ASP A 95 -15.04 3.12 24.75
N TYR A 96 -14.81 1.93 25.32
CA TYR A 96 -14.43 0.74 24.57
C TYR A 96 -15.43 0.40 23.46
N THR A 97 -16.73 0.38 23.77
CA THR A 97 -17.78 0.03 22.80
C THR A 97 -17.78 1.00 21.62
N ARG A 98 -17.72 2.31 21.89
CA ARG A 98 -17.73 3.35 20.85
C ARG A 98 -16.45 3.34 20.02
N GLU A 99 -15.31 3.28 20.70
CA GLU A 99 -14.01 3.48 20.07
C GLU A 99 -13.47 2.21 19.39
N VAL A 100 -13.95 1.03 19.79
CA VAL A 100 -13.52 -0.27 19.26
C VAL A 100 -14.64 -0.91 18.43
N THR A 101 -15.74 -1.30 19.07
CA THR A 101 -16.79 -2.08 18.42
C THR A 101 -17.53 -1.26 17.36
N GLU A 102 -18.07 -0.10 17.73
CA GLU A 102 -18.80 0.78 16.81
C GLU A 102 -17.89 1.35 15.72
N ALA A 103 -16.68 1.77 16.10
CA ALA A 103 -15.70 2.23 15.13
C ALA A 103 -15.37 1.17 14.08
N SER A 104 -15.35 -0.13 14.45
CA SER A 104 -15.07 -1.21 13.51
C SER A 104 -16.23 -1.53 12.55
N MET A 105 -17.46 -1.09 12.87
CA MET A 105 -18.63 -1.24 12.00
C MET A 105 -18.73 -0.15 10.93
N VAL A 106 -17.98 0.95 11.07
CA VAL A 106 -18.00 2.03 10.09
C VAL A 106 -17.38 1.53 8.79
N GLU A 107 -18.20 1.40 7.75
CA GLU A 107 -17.76 1.18 6.39
C GLU A 107 -17.17 2.48 5.83
N GLU A 108 -15.99 2.40 5.22
CA GLU A 108 -15.37 3.55 4.58
C GLU A 108 -15.80 3.59 3.10
N GLN A 109 -16.23 4.77 2.63
CA GLN A 109 -16.58 5.03 1.22
C GLN A 109 -15.32 4.84 0.36
N GLY A 110 -15.19 3.68 -0.27
CA GLY A 110 -14.03 3.30 -1.09
C GLY A 110 -13.79 1.80 -1.15
N ASP A 111 -14.27 1.03 -0.17
CA ASP A 111 -14.20 -0.44 -0.24
C ASP A 111 -15.18 -1.01 -1.29
N GLU A 112 -16.23 -0.27 -1.66
CA GLU A 112 -17.21 -0.66 -2.69
C GLU A 112 -16.64 -0.83 -4.12
N GLU A 113 -15.58 -0.08 -4.48
CA GLU A 113 -14.99 -0.13 -5.84
C GLU A 113 -13.96 -1.26 -5.99
N VAL A 114 -13.33 -1.72 -4.90
CA VAL A 114 -12.32 -2.80 -4.93
C VAL A 114 -12.98 -4.19 -4.83
N ASP A 115 -14.09 -4.30 -4.11
CA ASP A 115 -14.87 -5.54 -3.95
C ASP A 115 -15.79 -5.85 -5.17
N ALA A 116 -15.60 -5.16 -6.31
CA ALA A 116 -16.33 -5.46 -7.55
C ALA A 116 -15.82 -6.72 -8.25
N GLU A 117 -14.60 -7.20 -7.92
CA GLU A 117 -13.96 -8.36 -8.55
C GLU A 117 -14.09 -9.67 -7.73
N ASP A 118 -14.48 -9.59 -6.45
CA ASP A 118 -14.75 -10.76 -5.62
C ASP A 118 -16.23 -11.17 -5.73
N GLU A 119 -16.53 -12.12 -6.63
CA GLU A 119 -17.89 -12.64 -6.89
C GLU A 119 -18.43 -13.55 -5.76
N ASP A 120 -17.62 -13.87 -4.75
CA ASP A 120 -17.88 -14.93 -3.76
C ASP A 120 -18.37 -14.44 -2.37
N GLU A 121 -18.77 -13.17 -2.20
CA GLU A 121 -19.28 -12.72 -0.89
C GLU A 121 -20.73 -13.13 -0.62
N GLU A 122 -20.94 -13.88 0.47
CA GLU A 122 -22.25 -14.25 1.01
C GLU A 122 -23.08 -12.99 1.31
N ARG A 123 -24.19 -12.84 0.57
CA ARG A 123 -25.18 -11.79 0.82
C ARG A 123 -25.94 -12.12 2.10
N ASP A 124 -26.04 -11.14 3.00
CA ASP A 124 -26.91 -11.25 4.18
C ASP A 124 -28.38 -11.49 3.76
N GLU A 125 -29.23 -12.01 4.65
CA GLU A 125 -30.65 -12.34 4.40
C GLU A 125 -31.47 -11.14 3.87
N GLY A 126 -30.94 -9.91 3.99
CA GLY A 126 -31.49 -8.66 3.43
C GLY A 126 -30.86 -8.16 2.12
N GLY A 127 -29.94 -8.90 1.50
CA GLY A 127 -29.40 -8.61 0.16
C GLY A 127 -28.29 -7.54 0.07
N LYS A 128 -27.76 -7.05 1.20
CA LYS A 128 -26.60 -6.12 1.23
C LYS A 128 -25.29 -6.91 1.28
N LYS A 129 -24.27 -6.46 0.52
CA LYS A 129 -22.88 -6.88 0.73
C LYS A 129 -22.46 -6.41 2.13
N LYS A 130 -21.90 -7.30 2.96
CA LYS A 130 -21.38 -6.93 4.28
C LYS A 130 -20.03 -6.27 4.06
N GLY A 131 -19.96 -4.94 4.16
CA GLY A 131 -18.68 -4.25 4.01
C GLY A 131 -17.68 -4.73 5.06
N ARG A 132 -16.39 -4.76 4.70
CA ARG A 132 -15.33 -5.25 5.59
C ARG A 132 -15.13 -4.36 6.83
N GLY A 133 -15.73 -3.17 6.88
CA GLY A 133 -15.63 -2.23 8.00
C GLY A 133 -14.21 -1.71 8.28
N THR A 134 -14.11 -0.75 9.18
CA THR A 134 -12.81 -0.19 9.59
C THR A 134 -12.04 -1.19 10.47
N GLY A 135 -10.77 -1.44 10.17
CA GLY A 135 -9.92 -2.26 11.04
C GLY A 135 -9.58 -1.50 12.33
N VAL A 136 -9.81 -2.12 13.49
CA VAL A 136 -9.47 -1.54 14.80
C VAL A 136 -8.55 -2.48 15.57
N VAL A 137 -7.42 -1.97 16.04
CA VAL A 137 -6.46 -2.71 16.89
C VAL A 137 -6.48 -2.09 18.28
N CYS A 138 -6.94 -2.86 19.27
CA CYS A 138 -6.96 -2.47 20.67
C CYS A 138 -5.78 -3.10 21.41
N PHE A 139 -4.87 -2.26 21.88
CA PHE A 139 -3.66 -2.62 22.62
C PHE A 139 -3.87 -2.47 24.13
N LEU A 140 -3.92 -3.60 24.83
CA LEU A 140 -4.03 -3.67 26.28
C LEU A 140 -2.62 -3.75 26.88
N TYR A 141 -2.32 -2.82 27.79
CA TYR A 141 -1.00 -2.70 28.42
C TYR A 141 -1.09 -2.50 29.94
N LYS A 142 0.03 -2.69 30.63
CA LYS A 142 0.22 -2.29 32.03
C LYS A 142 1.54 -1.59 32.22
N ASP A 143 1.54 -0.55 33.04
CA ASP A 143 2.73 0.21 33.41
C ASP A 143 3.70 -0.66 34.22
N GLY A 144 5.01 -0.44 34.06
CA GLY A 144 6.05 -1.19 34.77
C GLY A 144 6.33 -2.60 34.21
N ILE A 145 5.58 -3.05 33.19
CA ILE A 145 5.91 -4.27 32.45
C ILE A 145 6.72 -3.91 31.21
N GLN A 146 7.98 -4.34 31.16
CA GLN A 146 8.92 -4.00 30.07
C GLN A 146 8.37 -4.33 28.68
N ARG A 147 7.67 -5.46 28.52
CA ARG A 147 7.06 -5.84 27.23
C ARG A 147 5.95 -4.90 26.81
N SER A 148 5.15 -4.37 27.74
CA SER A 148 4.18 -3.31 27.46
C SER A 148 4.86 -2.08 26.91
N GLU A 149 5.90 -1.60 27.60
CA GLU A 149 6.62 -0.39 27.23
C GLU A 149 7.30 -0.51 25.85
N MET A 150 7.86 -1.69 25.55
CA MET A 150 8.41 -1.98 24.24
C MET A 150 7.33 -2.03 23.16
N ALA A 151 6.21 -2.73 23.43
CA ALA A 151 5.10 -2.83 22.49
C ALA A 151 4.51 -1.45 22.15
N THR A 152 4.36 -0.55 23.11
CA THR A 152 3.85 0.82 22.87
C THR A 152 4.57 1.51 21.71
N ARG A 153 5.91 1.46 21.68
CA ARG A 153 6.71 2.08 20.61
C ARG A 153 6.42 1.48 19.24
N PHE A 154 6.26 0.15 19.18
CA PHE A 154 5.94 -0.52 17.91
C PHE A 154 4.53 -0.19 17.45
N VAL A 155 3.57 -0.11 18.36
CA VAL A 155 2.18 0.26 18.04
C VAL A 155 2.10 1.68 17.49
N GLU A 156 2.86 2.62 18.06
CA GLU A 156 2.96 3.99 17.56
C GLU A 156 3.51 4.04 16.13
N ILE A 157 4.56 3.27 15.83
CA ILE A 157 5.12 3.16 14.47
C ILE A 157 4.10 2.54 13.51
N LEU A 158 3.41 1.49 13.93
CA LEU A 158 2.40 0.83 13.11
C LEU A 158 1.21 1.75 12.83
N ALA A 159 0.75 2.51 13.83
CA ALA A 159 -0.32 3.47 13.66
C ALA A 159 0.03 4.55 12.62
N ALA A 160 1.27 5.05 12.65
CA ALA A 160 1.74 6.02 11.66
C ALA A 160 1.87 5.43 10.25
N ARG A 161 2.20 4.14 10.12
CA ARG A 161 2.33 3.44 8.83
C ARG A 161 1.01 2.95 8.24
N HIS A 162 -0.01 2.78 9.07
CA HIS A 162 -1.32 2.26 8.66
C HIS A 162 -2.44 3.23 9.03
N PRO A 163 -2.53 4.40 8.38
CA PRO A 163 -3.48 5.45 8.74
C PRO A 163 -4.95 5.08 8.45
N ARG A 164 -5.22 4.01 7.68
CA ARG A 164 -6.57 3.44 7.51
C ARG A 164 -7.02 2.58 8.71
N THR A 165 -6.09 2.09 9.52
CA THR A 165 -6.40 1.25 10.69
C THR A 165 -6.42 2.11 11.95
N LYS A 166 -7.47 1.97 12.76
CA LYS A 166 -7.55 2.65 14.04
C LYS A 166 -6.77 1.89 15.10
N PHE A 167 -5.80 2.54 15.74
CA PHE A 167 -5.07 1.96 16.88
C PHE A 167 -5.52 2.64 18.17
N VAL A 168 -5.97 1.85 19.14
CA VAL A 168 -6.33 2.35 20.47
C VAL A 168 -5.52 1.65 21.54
N SER A 169 -5.28 2.33 22.66
CA SER A 169 -4.59 1.75 23.81
C SER A 169 -5.43 1.89 25.08
N ILE A 170 -5.45 0.85 25.91
CA ILE A 170 -6.18 0.85 27.17
C ILE A 170 -5.36 0.17 28.26
N VAL A 171 -5.43 0.70 29.48
CA VAL A 171 -4.81 0.05 30.64
C VAL A 171 -5.57 -1.25 30.93
N GLY A 172 -4.86 -2.37 30.91
CA GLY A 172 -5.41 -3.72 30.97
C GLY A 172 -6.34 -3.94 32.17
N ASP A 173 -5.93 -3.51 33.36
CA ASP A 173 -6.73 -3.66 34.59
C ASP A 173 -7.97 -2.75 34.62
N LYS A 174 -7.98 -1.66 33.84
CA LYS A 174 -9.19 -0.83 33.67
C LYS A 174 -10.21 -1.52 32.76
N CYS A 175 -9.74 -2.26 31.75
CA CYS A 175 -10.58 -2.97 30.80
C CYS A 175 -11.06 -4.35 31.31
N ILE A 176 -10.20 -5.08 32.01
CA ILE A 176 -10.48 -6.45 32.48
C ILE A 176 -10.00 -6.53 33.94
N PRO A 177 -10.91 -6.69 34.92
CA PRO A 177 -10.52 -6.83 36.31
C PRO A 177 -9.59 -8.03 36.52
N ASN A 178 -8.51 -7.84 37.29
CA ASN A 178 -7.51 -8.88 37.60
C ASN A 178 -6.88 -9.51 36.35
N LEU A 179 -6.57 -8.72 35.33
CA LEU A 179 -5.94 -9.22 34.12
C LEU A 179 -4.54 -9.76 34.44
N PRO A 180 -4.21 -11.03 34.16
CA PRO A 180 -2.88 -11.56 34.49
C PRO A 180 -1.78 -10.86 33.68
N ASP A 181 -0.70 -10.47 34.35
CA ASP A 181 0.47 -9.82 33.74
C ASP A 181 1.09 -10.68 32.63
N ASP A 182 0.98 -12.00 32.75
CA ASP A 182 1.48 -12.93 31.75
C ASP A 182 0.80 -12.80 30.38
N ARG A 183 -0.43 -12.27 30.32
CA ARG A 183 -1.16 -12.06 29.05
C ARG A 183 -0.80 -10.73 28.38
N ILE A 184 -0.10 -9.85 29.09
CA ILE A 184 0.27 -8.51 28.63
C ILE A 184 1.64 -8.56 27.93
N PRO A 185 1.84 -7.78 26.84
CA PRO A 185 0.84 -7.02 26.10
C PRO A 185 -0.14 -7.91 25.32
N MET A 186 -1.40 -7.46 25.27
CA MET A 186 -2.48 -8.13 24.55
C MET A 186 -3.00 -7.22 23.43
N PHE A 187 -3.26 -7.81 22.27
CA PHE A 187 -3.87 -7.14 21.12
C PHE A 187 -5.19 -7.81 20.78
N LEU A 188 -6.21 -6.99 20.59
CA LEU A 188 -7.53 -7.40 20.12
C LEU A 188 -7.78 -6.71 18.78
N VAL A 189 -8.00 -7.49 17.73
CA VAL A 189 -8.23 -6.99 16.38
C VAL A 189 -9.71 -7.12 16.07
N TYR A 190 -10.37 -6.00 15.83
CA TYR A 190 -11.77 -5.90 15.48
C TYR A 190 -11.96 -5.51 14.03
N ARG A 191 -13.03 -6.03 13.44
CA ARG A 191 -13.48 -5.72 12.09
C ARG A 191 -14.98 -5.97 11.98
N ALA A 192 -15.71 -5.06 11.35
CA ALA A 192 -17.17 -5.17 11.15
C ALA A 192 -17.96 -5.49 12.43
N GLY A 193 -17.53 -4.97 13.59
CA GLY A 193 -18.16 -5.20 14.89
C GLY A 193 -17.71 -6.49 15.61
N GLU A 194 -16.92 -7.33 14.96
CA GLU A 194 -16.51 -8.65 15.47
C GLU A 194 -15.04 -8.66 15.89
N LEU A 195 -14.72 -9.45 16.93
CA LEU A 195 -13.35 -9.74 17.32
C LEU A 195 -12.78 -10.81 16.39
N VAL A 196 -11.90 -10.43 15.47
CA VAL A 196 -11.32 -11.32 14.47
C VAL A 196 -10.13 -12.08 15.04
N HIS A 197 -9.24 -11.38 15.76
CA HIS A 197 -8.03 -12.00 16.31
C HIS A 197 -7.72 -11.51 17.71
N GLN A 198 -7.22 -12.43 18.53
CA GLN A 198 -6.65 -12.12 19.84
C GLN A 198 -5.20 -12.62 19.90
N LEU A 199 -4.28 -11.71 20.22
CA LEU A 199 -2.88 -12.00 20.44
C LEU A 199 -2.55 -11.68 21.91
N VAL A 200 -1.96 -12.63 22.61
CA VAL A 200 -1.61 -12.48 24.03
C VAL A 200 -0.13 -12.71 24.25
N SER A 201 0.40 -12.14 25.33
CA SER A 201 1.78 -12.38 25.79
C SER A 201 2.85 -12.02 24.75
N TRP A 202 2.60 -11.00 23.92
CA TRP A 202 3.49 -10.66 22.82
C TRP A 202 4.87 -10.22 23.35
N GLY A 203 5.95 -10.77 22.78
CA GLY A 203 7.32 -10.55 23.25
C GLY A 203 7.76 -11.44 24.42
N LYS A 204 7.00 -12.47 24.80
CA LYS A 204 7.48 -13.57 25.65
C LYS A 204 8.25 -14.56 24.76
N ASP A 205 9.38 -15.10 25.21
CA ASP A 205 10.19 -16.13 24.53
C ASP A 205 9.44 -17.48 24.39
N ARG A 206 8.29 -17.47 23.70
CA ARG A 206 7.51 -18.67 23.33
C ARG A 206 6.86 -18.44 21.97
N GLU A 207 6.61 -19.54 21.28
CA GLU A 207 5.87 -19.61 20.02
C GLU A 207 4.56 -18.79 20.07
N ARG A 208 4.33 -18.01 19.00
CA ARG A 208 3.11 -17.20 18.83
C ARG A 208 1.89 -18.12 18.87
N ARG A 209 0.94 -17.88 19.79
CA ARG A 209 -0.38 -18.51 19.76
C ARG A 209 -1.42 -17.45 19.35
N ILE A 210 -2.06 -17.67 18.21
CA ILE A 210 -3.26 -16.95 17.80
C ILE A 210 -4.43 -17.71 18.43
N GLU A 211 -5.14 -17.08 19.36
CA GLU A 211 -6.37 -17.64 19.93
C GLU A 211 -7.56 -17.14 19.09
N GLY A 212 -8.45 -18.06 18.67
CA GLY A 212 -9.70 -17.70 17.99
C GLY A 212 -9.73 -17.79 16.46
N ALA A 213 -8.80 -18.51 15.81
CA ALA A 213 -9.01 -18.93 14.43
C ALA A 213 -10.02 -20.10 14.39
N THR A 214 -11.29 -19.79 14.09
CA THR A 214 -12.21 -20.75 13.47
C THR A 214 -12.14 -20.60 11.97
#